data_AF-A0A2H1VD77-F1
#
_entry.id   AF-A0A2H1VD77-F1
#
_cell.length_a   1.000
_cell.length_b   1.000
_cell.length_c   1.000
_cell.angle_alpha   90.00
_cell.angle_beta   90.00
_cell.angle_gamma   90.00
#
_symmetry.space_group_name_H-M   'P 1'
#
loop_
_entity.id
_entity.type
_entity.pdbx_description
1 polymer ?
#
loop_
_entity_poly.entity_id
_entity_poly.type
_entity_poly.pdbx_seq_one_letter_code
_entity_poly.pdbx_strand_id
1 'polypeptide(L)'
;MLVFCALSDASQLWHKYQNKLAEDFFRYAQLNDDNQISERLRESYLNRCLLAIQDIVISIGGNPISQYGMPEPSFDGERINRDYAMEINYDPVDLADILQTDVSRLTEEQRSIFDRVCRSVDSALGEMLFVDAPGGTGKTFLTKVILAKVRSQSKIALAVASSGIAATLLPGGKTAHTMFKIPIDLDRTENPVCNISRNSDKAKVLRDCSLIIWDECTMANRKAVEAVDRTLRDIKQNNQPMGGITVLFCGDFRQTLPVIPRGTRADEVRACLKSSHLWHYIIPLHLTLNMRAQIGGNQNAQEFSELLLEIGNGVYPQIQGKVVLNENLCSKVSSIQDLISKVYGNPTQIVTCENSWLCEILTPRNDQAAAINAEILSLVSGDNVEYISINRVMEEEESTSYPVEFLESLSAPG
;
A
#
# COMPACT_ATOMS: atom_id res chain seq x y z
N MET A 1 2.35 -14.07 -22.65
CA MET A 1 1.94 -14.77 -23.88
C MET A 1 2.91 -14.51 -25.02
N LEU A 2 3.15 -13.27 -25.45
CA LEU A 2 4.10 -12.97 -26.55
C LEU A 2 5.53 -13.48 -26.30
N VAL A 3 6.06 -13.28 -25.08
CA VAL A 3 7.45 -13.65 -24.75
C VAL A 3 7.60 -15.12 -24.36
N PHE A 4 6.65 -15.66 -23.60
CA PHE A 4 6.79 -16.97 -22.94
C PHE A 4 5.88 -18.07 -23.52
N CYS A 5 5.02 -17.74 -24.47
CA CYS A 5 4.16 -18.71 -25.16
C CYS A 5 4.44 -18.62 -26.66
N ALA A 6 4.63 -19.77 -27.33
CA ALA A 6 4.78 -19.82 -28.78
C ALA A 6 3.43 -19.55 -29.47
N LEU A 7 2.99 -18.29 -29.44
CA LEU A 7 1.78 -17.84 -30.12
C LEU A 7 1.93 -18.06 -31.62
N SER A 8 0.96 -18.77 -32.21
CA SER A 8 0.96 -19.11 -33.63
C SER A 8 0.78 -17.88 -34.52
N ASP A 9 -0.03 -16.91 -34.07
CA ASP A 9 -0.28 -15.65 -34.80
C ASP A 9 -0.69 -14.53 -33.82
N ALA A 10 0.26 -13.67 -33.46
CA ALA A 10 -0.01 -12.51 -32.61
C ALA A 10 -0.79 -11.41 -33.34
N SER A 11 -0.69 -11.33 -34.67
CA SER A 11 -1.38 -10.34 -35.49
C SER A 11 -2.89 -10.58 -35.46
N GLN A 12 -3.30 -11.84 -35.64
CA GLN A 12 -4.70 -12.22 -35.57
C GLN A 12 -5.30 -11.95 -34.18
N LEU A 13 -4.53 -12.20 -33.12
CA LEU A 13 -4.96 -11.93 -31.74
C LEU A 13 -5.15 -10.42 -31.51
N TRP A 14 -4.23 -9.60 -32.01
CA TRP A 14 -4.37 -8.15 -32.00
C TRP A 14 -5.63 -7.71 -32.74
N HIS A 15 -5.79 -8.06 -34.02
CA HIS A 15 -6.93 -7.61 -34.82
C HIS A 15 -8.28 -8.03 -34.25
N LYS A 16 -8.35 -9.21 -33.62
CA LYS A 16 -9.57 -9.72 -32.97
C LYS A 16 -9.90 -9.02 -31.66
N TYR A 17 -8.91 -8.65 -30.85
CA TYR A 17 -9.12 -8.17 -29.48
C TYR A 17 -8.65 -6.74 -29.22
N GLN A 18 -8.09 -6.03 -30.21
CA GLN A 18 -7.54 -4.68 -30.07
C GLN A 18 -8.48 -3.69 -29.38
N ASN A 19 -9.79 -3.76 -29.66
CA ASN A 19 -10.77 -2.88 -29.03
C ASN A 19 -10.97 -3.16 -27.54
N LYS A 20 -10.89 -4.44 -27.14
CA LYS A 20 -10.98 -4.85 -25.73
C LYS A 20 -9.66 -4.56 -24.99
N LEU A 21 -8.53 -4.83 -25.64
CA LEU A 21 -7.21 -4.53 -25.10
C LEU A 21 -6.99 -3.02 -24.91
N ALA A 22 -7.59 -2.21 -25.78
CA ALA A 22 -7.52 -0.75 -25.70
C ALA A 22 -8.70 -0.10 -24.94
N GLU A 23 -9.57 -0.89 -24.30
CA GLU A 23 -10.79 -0.39 -23.65
C GLU A 23 -10.51 0.73 -22.65
N ASP A 24 -9.48 0.57 -21.81
CA ASP A 24 -9.08 1.58 -20.84
C ASP A 24 -8.67 2.91 -21.49
N PHE A 25 -8.04 2.85 -22.67
CA PHE A 25 -7.66 4.05 -23.42
C PHE A 25 -8.88 4.74 -24.05
N PHE A 26 -9.88 3.98 -24.49
CA PHE A 26 -11.14 4.55 -24.99
C PHE A 26 -11.98 5.17 -23.88
N ARG A 27 -12.02 4.56 -22.69
CA ARG A 27 -12.70 5.14 -21.51
C ARG A 27 -12.06 6.45 -21.08
N TYR A 28 -10.73 6.56 -21.15
CA TYR A 28 -10.01 7.81 -20.90
C TYR A 28 -10.40 8.93 -21.89
N ALA A 29 -10.74 8.59 -23.14
CA ALA A 29 -11.18 9.55 -24.15
C ALA A 29 -12.57 10.11 -23.86
N GLN A 30 -13.51 9.25 -23.47
CA GLN A 30 -14.92 9.62 -23.21
C GLN A 30 -15.09 10.56 -22.00
N LEU A 31 -14.10 10.60 -21.11
CA LEU A 31 -14.09 11.51 -19.96
C LEU A 31 -13.58 12.92 -20.29
N ASN A 32 -12.91 13.11 -21.44
CA ASN A 32 -12.20 14.34 -21.78
C ASN A 32 -12.69 15.04 -23.07
N ASP A 33 -13.62 14.45 -23.84
CA ASP A 33 -14.15 15.07 -25.07
C ASP A 33 -15.56 14.57 -25.42
N ASP A 34 -16.31 15.41 -26.14
CA ASP A 34 -17.73 15.22 -26.50
C ASP A 34 -18.00 13.91 -27.28
N ASN A 35 -19.25 13.42 -27.20
CA ASN A 35 -19.77 12.06 -27.49
C ASN A 35 -19.47 11.38 -28.87
N GLN A 36 -18.49 11.82 -29.67
CA GLN A 36 -18.06 11.13 -30.90
C GLN A 36 -16.53 11.02 -31.00
N ILE A 37 -16.00 9.82 -30.71
CA ILE A 37 -14.59 9.49 -30.98
C ILE A 37 -14.39 9.46 -32.51
N SER A 38 -13.73 10.47 -33.07
CA SER A 38 -13.33 10.46 -34.48
C SER A 38 -12.39 9.27 -34.79
N GLU A 39 -12.40 8.77 -36.03
CA GLU A 39 -11.53 7.64 -36.43
C GLU A 39 -10.04 7.92 -36.18
N ARG A 40 -9.58 9.17 -36.35
CA ARG A 40 -8.20 9.57 -36.04
C ARG A 40 -7.84 9.42 -34.55
N LEU A 41 -8.77 9.77 -33.66
CA LEU A 41 -8.58 9.54 -32.22
C LEU A 41 -8.56 8.04 -31.91
N ARG A 42 -9.41 7.26 -32.57
CA ARG A 42 -9.45 5.80 -32.38
C ARG A 42 -8.12 5.14 -32.74
N GLU A 43 -7.54 5.49 -33.88
CA GLU A 43 -6.22 5.00 -34.30
C GLU A 43 -5.13 5.40 -33.32
N SER A 44 -5.17 6.63 -32.81
CA SER A 44 -4.24 7.12 -31.77
C SER A 44 -4.31 6.28 -30.49
N TYR A 45 -5.51 5.90 -30.02
CA TYR A 45 -5.65 5.06 -28.82
C TYR A 45 -5.22 3.62 -29.03
N LEU A 46 -5.51 3.03 -30.20
CA LEU A 46 -5.00 1.71 -30.55
C LEU A 46 -3.47 1.71 -30.61
N ASN A 47 -2.88 2.76 -31.18
CA ASN A 47 -1.44 2.96 -31.21
C ASN A 47 -0.83 3.09 -29.80
N ARG A 48 -1.50 3.80 -28.89
CA ARG A 48 -1.11 3.89 -27.47
C ARG A 48 -1.15 2.54 -26.76
N CYS A 49 -2.14 1.70 -27.08
CA CYS A 49 -2.22 0.34 -26.55
C CYS A 49 -1.03 -0.51 -27.03
N LEU A 50 -0.66 -0.41 -28.31
CA LEU A 50 0.53 -1.07 -28.86
C LEU A 50 1.82 -0.62 -28.15
N LEU A 51 2.00 0.69 -27.90
CA LEU A 51 3.15 1.21 -27.14
C LEU A 51 3.24 0.60 -25.73
N ALA A 52 2.12 0.57 -25.00
CA ALA A 52 2.08 0.02 -23.65
C ALA A 52 2.39 -1.49 -23.62
N ILE A 53 1.88 -2.26 -24.59
CA ILE A 53 2.20 -3.68 -24.73
C ILE A 53 3.70 -3.84 -25.02
N GLN A 54 4.26 -3.01 -25.90
CA GLN A 54 5.68 -3.06 -26.24
C GLN A 54 6.57 -2.76 -25.03
N ASP A 55 6.24 -1.76 -24.22
CA ASP A 55 6.99 -1.45 -23.01
C ASP A 55 7.03 -2.65 -22.04
N ILE A 56 5.87 -3.29 -21.84
CA ILE A 56 5.77 -4.49 -20.99
C ILE A 56 6.63 -5.61 -21.57
N VAL A 57 6.50 -5.91 -22.87
CA VAL A 57 7.28 -6.97 -23.55
C VAL A 57 8.79 -6.73 -23.44
N ILE A 58 9.26 -5.50 -23.65
CA ILE A 58 10.68 -5.16 -23.53
C ILE A 58 11.13 -5.28 -22.07
N SER A 59 10.33 -4.81 -21.11
CA SER A 59 10.66 -4.86 -19.69
C SER A 59 10.83 -6.27 -19.11
N ILE A 60 10.21 -7.27 -19.74
CA ILE A 60 10.32 -8.69 -19.35
C ILE A 60 11.37 -9.43 -20.21
N GLY A 61 12.22 -8.71 -20.94
CA GLY A 61 13.32 -9.25 -21.75
C GLY A 61 12.93 -9.71 -23.15
N GLY A 62 11.74 -9.34 -23.63
CA GLY A 62 11.27 -9.61 -24.98
C GLY A 62 11.79 -8.61 -26.03
N ASN A 63 11.57 -8.95 -27.30
CA ASN A 63 11.89 -8.09 -28.43
C ASN A 63 10.78 -7.05 -28.73
N PRO A 64 10.98 -6.08 -29.63
CA PRO A 64 9.89 -5.22 -30.09
C PRO A 64 8.69 -6.02 -30.61
N ILE A 65 7.47 -5.53 -30.39
CA ILE A 65 6.24 -6.30 -30.69
C ILE A 65 6.08 -6.60 -32.18
N SER A 66 6.72 -5.80 -33.05
CA SER A 66 6.81 -6.03 -34.49
C SER A 66 7.51 -7.36 -34.83
N GLN A 67 8.48 -7.81 -34.02
CA GLN A 67 9.16 -9.10 -34.22
C GLN A 67 8.27 -10.29 -33.88
N TYR A 68 7.18 -10.08 -33.15
CA TYR A 68 6.15 -11.09 -32.88
C TYR A 68 5.00 -11.02 -33.90
N GLY A 69 5.07 -10.14 -34.91
CA GLY A 69 4.04 -10.00 -35.95
C GLY A 69 2.90 -9.03 -35.60
N MET A 70 2.99 -8.30 -34.49
CA MET A 70 2.02 -7.23 -34.17
C MET A 70 2.33 -5.94 -34.94
N PRO A 71 1.34 -5.05 -35.14
CA PRO A 71 1.57 -3.76 -35.79
C PRO A 71 2.61 -2.93 -35.03
N GLU A 72 3.51 -2.29 -35.78
CA GLU A 72 4.53 -1.41 -35.21
C GLU A 72 3.87 -0.10 -34.71
N PRO A 73 4.05 0.26 -33.43
CA PRO A 73 3.49 1.49 -32.92
C PRO A 73 4.20 2.71 -33.52
N SER A 74 3.43 3.71 -33.94
CA SER A 74 3.96 5.02 -34.35
C SER A 74 4.30 5.86 -33.12
N PHE A 75 5.41 6.60 -33.18
CA PHE A 75 5.82 7.51 -32.11
C PHE A 75 5.22 8.92 -32.23
N ASP A 76 4.31 9.12 -33.18
CA ASP A 76 3.82 10.44 -33.64
C ASP A 76 2.71 11.03 -32.75
N GLY A 77 2.63 10.61 -31.49
CA GLY A 77 1.67 11.12 -30.50
C GLY A 77 2.29 11.21 -29.11
N GLU A 78 1.84 12.19 -28.31
CA GLU A 78 2.24 12.30 -26.91
C GLU A 78 1.92 10.97 -26.19
N ARG A 79 2.99 10.30 -25.73
CA ARG A 79 2.91 9.13 -24.88
C ARG A 79 2.22 9.56 -23.58
N ILE A 80 0.98 9.12 -23.37
CA ILE A 80 0.27 9.36 -22.12
C ILE A 80 0.99 8.56 -21.04
N ASN A 81 1.65 9.29 -20.15
CA ASN A 81 2.21 8.73 -18.93
C ASN A 81 1.05 8.28 -18.03
N ARG A 82 0.75 6.97 -18.06
CA ARG A 82 -0.34 6.37 -17.28
C ARG A 82 -0.15 6.56 -15.78
N ASP A 83 1.09 6.42 -15.31
CA ASP A 83 1.43 6.66 -13.90
C ASP A 83 1.05 8.10 -13.51
N TYR A 84 1.30 9.07 -14.38
CA TYR A 84 0.96 10.48 -14.16
C TYR A 84 -0.54 10.71 -14.20
N ALA A 85 -1.24 10.18 -15.20
CA ALA A 85 -2.68 10.30 -15.34
C ALA A 85 -3.42 9.76 -14.10
N MET A 86 -2.98 8.64 -13.55
CA MET A 86 -3.56 8.06 -12.33
C MET A 86 -3.45 8.99 -11.11
N GLU A 87 -2.39 9.79 -11.02
CA GLU A 87 -2.14 10.67 -9.86
C GLU A 87 -2.78 12.07 -9.99
N ILE A 88 -3.36 12.40 -11.15
CA ILE A 88 -4.08 13.67 -11.39
C ILE A 88 -5.58 13.48 -11.66
N ASN A 89 -6.02 12.28 -12.03
CA ASN A 89 -7.38 11.99 -12.45
C ASN A 89 -8.31 11.62 -11.28
N TYR A 90 -8.31 12.44 -10.24
CA TYR A 90 -9.27 12.34 -9.13
C TYR A 90 -10.49 13.20 -9.43
N ASP A 91 -11.69 12.72 -9.09
CA ASP A 91 -12.93 13.45 -9.34
C ASP A 91 -12.97 14.75 -8.51
N PRO A 92 -13.01 15.93 -9.15
CA PRO A 92 -13.06 17.20 -8.44
C PRO A 92 -14.28 17.36 -7.52
N VAL A 93 -15.41 16.73 -7.86
CA VAL A 93 -16.64 16.77 -7.08
C VAL A 93 -16.46 15.97 -5.78
N ASP A 94 -15.95 14.75 -5.87
CA ASP A 94 -15.66 13.92 -4.69
C ASP A 94 -14.66 14.60 -3.76
N LEU A 95 -13.61 15.20 -4.33
CA LEU A 95 -12.62 15.95 -3.56
C LEU A 95 -13.23 17.16 -2.86
N ALA A 96 -14.12 17.90 -3.54
CA ALA A 96 -14.79 19.06 -2.97
C ALA A 96 -15.76 18.66 -1.84
N ASP A 97 -16.49 17.56 -2.00
CA ASP A 97 -17.39 17.02 -0.98
C ASP A 97 -16.63 16.68 0.31
N ILE A 98 -15.56 15.90 0.21
CA ILE A 98 -14.67 15.59 1.34
C ILE A 98 -14.20 16.87 2.03
N LEU A 99 -13.78 17.88 1.27
CA LEU A 99 -13.29 19.13 1.86
C LEU A 99 -14.36 19.96 2.54
N GLN A 100 -15.60 19.94 2.05
CA GLN A 100 -16.71 20.66 2.68
C GLN A 100 -17.18 19.95 3.95
N THR A 101 -17.27 18.62 3.93
CA THR A 101 -17.80 17.83 5.06
C THR A 101 -16.75 17.62 6.14
N ASP A 102 -15.54 17.21 5.78
CA ASP A 102 -14.62 16.58 6.73
C ASP A 102 -13.61 17.56 7.34
N VAL A 103 -13.29 18.65 6.63
CA VAL A 103 -12.39 19.70 7.15
C VAL A 103 -12.97 20.34 8.42
N SER A 104 -14.30 20.55 8.48
CA SER A 104 -14.98 21.11 9.65
C SER A 104 -15.04 20.15 10.84
N ARG A 105 -14.83 18.84 10.60
CA ARG A 105 -14.88 17.77 11.61
C ARG A 105 -13.52 17.43 12.21
N LEU A 106 -12.44 18.02 11.71
CA LEU A 106 -11.10 17.84 12.27
C LEU A 106 -11.06 18.35 13.72
N THR A 107 -10.43 17.58 14.60
CA THR A 107 -10.10 18.05 15.95
C THR A 107 -9.07 19.19 15.88
N GLU A 108 -8.85 19.92 16.97
CA GLU A 108 -7.83 20.98 17.01
C GLU A 108 -6.42 20.45 16.68
N GLU A 109 -6.04 19.29 17.21
CA GLU A 109 -4.77 18.64 16.91
C GLU A 109 -4.67 18.27 15.41
N GLN A 110 -5.70 17.60 14.88
CA GLN A 110 -5.74 17.19 13.47
C GLN A 110 -5.71 18.40 12.53
N ARG A 111 -6.43 19.48 12.89
CA ARG A 111 -6.45 20.74 12.15
C ARG A 111 -5.09 21.41 12.14
N SER A 112 -4.40 21.46 13.28
CA SER A 112 -3.04 22.01 13.36
C SER A 112 -2.07 21.27 12.42
N ILE A 113 -2.14 19.93 12.39
CA ILE A 113 -1.34 19.10 11.48
C ILE A 113 -1.73 19.34 10.03
N PHE A 114 -3.04 19.35 9.73
CA PHE A 114 -3.56 19.63 8.39
C PHE A 114 -3.06 20.98 7.85
N ASP A 115 -3.20 22.05 8.64
CA ASP A 115 -2.80 23.40 8.25
C ASP A 115 -1.28 23.48 8.05
N ARG A 116 -0.49 22.81 8.90
CA ARG A 116 0.96 22.76 8.77
C ARG A 116 1.41 22.05 7.48
N VAL A 117 0.83 20.89 7.18
CA VAL A 117 1.14 20.13 5.97
C VAL A 117 0.78 20.95 4.73
N CYS A 118 -0.43 21.54 4.70
CA CYS A 118 -0.87 22.38 3.59
C CYS A 118 0.07 23.57 3.39
N ARG A 119 0.46 24.26 4.46
CA ARG A 119 1.44 25.36 4.40
C ARG A 119 2.79 24.92 3.83
N SER A 120 3.31 23.77 4.26
CA SER A 120 4.56 23.23 3.73
C SER A 120 4.47 22.92 2.23
N VAL A 121 3.34 22.36 1.79
CA VAL A 121 3.09 22.05 0.38
C VAL A 121 2.93 23.33 -0.46
N ASP A 122 2.15 24.29 0.01
CA ASP A 122 1.86 25.54 -0.71
C ASP A 122 3.08 26.46 -0.80
N SER A 123 3.92 26.47 0.22
CA SER A 123 5.16 27.25 0.26
C SER A 123 6.39 26.47 -0.19
N ALA A 124 6.23 25.22 -0.66
CA ALA A 124 7.30 24.32 -1.08
C ALA A 124 8.46 24.21 -0.06
N LEU A 125 8.13 24.15 1.24
CA LEU A 125 9.13 24.13 2.31
C LEU A 125 9.89 22.80 2.40
N GLY A 126 9.29 21.71 1.90
CA GLY A 126 9.88 20.38 1.98
C GLY A 126 9.99 19.84 3.41
N GLU A 127 9.05 20.19 4.30
CA GLU A 127 9.08 19.69 5.68
C GLU A 127 8.91 18.17 5.70
N MET A 128 9.72 17.50 6.52
CA MET A 128 9.53 16.10 6.91
C MET A 128 8.84 16.07 8.27
N LEU A 129 7.62 15.53 8.31
CA LEU A 129 6.78 15.50 9.50
C LEU A 129 6.50 14.04 9.87
N PHE A 130 6.42 13.73 11.16
CA PHE A 130 5.98 12.42 11.64
C PHE A 130 4.81 12.58 12.61
N VAL A 131 3.69 11.93 12.33
CA VAL A 131 2.52 11.89 13.21
C VAL A 131 2.56 10.60 14.03
N ASP A 132 2.86 10.72 15.32
CA ASP A 132 2.62 9.67 16.31
C ASP A 132 1.12 9.59 16.56
N ALA A 133 0.50 8.54 16.04
CA ALA A 133 -0.95 8.38 16.06
C ALA A 133 -1.34 7.00 16.58
N PRO A 134 -1.58 6.87 17.90
CA PRO A 134 -2.15 5.66 18.48
C PRO A 134 -3.48 5.25 17.84
N GLY A 135 -3.83 3.99 18.01
CA GLY A 135 -5.07 3.41 17.48
C GLY A 135 -6.31 4.21 17.90
N GLY A 136 -7.13 4.59 16.92
CA GLY A 136 -8.41 5.28 17.16
C GLY A 136 -8.34 6.82 17.15
N THR A 137 -7.17 7.42 16.95
CA THR A 137 -6.97 8.88 16.93
C THR A 137 -7.37 9.57 15.61
N GLY A 138 -7.83 8.80 14.61
CA GLY A 138 -8.29 9.35 13.34
C GLY A 138 -7.18 9.63 12.32
N LYS A 139 -6.00 9.01 12.44
CA LYS A 139 -4.90 9.06 11.44
C LYS A 139 -5.40 8.97 10.00
N THR A 140 -6.11 7.89 9.66
CA THR A 140 -6.60 7.63 8.30
C THR A 140 -7.59 8.70 7.82
N PHE A 141 -8.40 9.24 8.74
CA PHE A 141 -9.32 10.34 8.42
C PHE A 141 -8.52 11.60 8.06
N LEU A 142 -7.57 11.99 8.92
CA LEU A 142 -6.69 13.13 8.67
C LEU A 142 -5.92 13.00 7.35
N THR A 143 -5.29 11.85 7.09
CA THR A 143 -4.52 11.65 5.85
C THR A 143 -5.41 11.73 4.60
N LYS A 144 -6.65 11.23 4.65
CA LYS A 144 -7.62 11.35 3.55
C LYS A 144 -7.94 12.81 3.24
N VAL A 145 -8.22 13.62 4.26
CA VAL A 145 -8.54 15.04 4.09
C VAL A 145 -7.34 15.83 3.55
N ILE A 146 -6.13 15.54 4.02
CA ILE A 146 -4.89 16.14 3.49
C ILE A 146 -4.69 15.78 2.01
N LEU A 147 -4.82 14.49 1.65
CA LEU A 147 -4.70 14.05 0.25
C LEU A 147 -5.72 14.76 -0.63
N ALA A 148 -6.98 14.84 -0.18
CA ALA A 148 -8.03 15.50 -0.91
C ALA A 148 -7.71 16.99 -1.15
N LYS A 149 -7.20 17.69 -0.12
CA LYS A 149 -6.83 19.10 -0.21
C LYS A 149 -5.73 19.37 -1.22
N VAL A 150 -4.68 18.56 -1.22
CA VAL A 150 -3.55 18.78 -2.15
C VAL A 150 -3.94 18.38 -3.58
N ARG A 151 -4.68 17.28 -3.76
CA ARG A 151 -5.16 16.83 -5.07
C ARG A 151 -6.18 17.80 -5.68
N SER A 152 -7.03 18.45 -4.88
CA SER A 152 -7.97 19.46 -5.38
C SER A 152 -7.28 20.69 -5.94
N GLN A 153 -5.99 20.90 -5.62
CA GLN A 153 -5.14 21.95 -6.20
C GLN A 153 -4.44 21.49 -7.49
N SER A 154 -4.82 20.34 -8.06
CA SER A 154 -4.16 19.71 -9.21
C SER A 154 -2.67 19.40 -8.99
N LYS A 155 -2.25 19.24 -7.73
CA LYS A 155 -0.90 18.81 -7.35
C LYS A 155 -0.85 17.30 -7.16
N ILE A 156 0.30 16.69 -7.47
CA ILE A 156 0.52 15.25 -7.23
C ILE A 156 0.81 15.02 -5.74
N ALA A 157 -0.11 14.32 -5.08
CA ALA A 157 0.04 13.81 -3.72
C ALA A 157 0.01 12.28 -3.71
N LEU A 158 1.14 11.67 -3.35
CA LEU A 158 1.31 10.22 -3.34
C LEU A 158 0.90 9.66 -1.98
N ALA A 159 0.00 8.69 -2.00
CA ALA A 159 -0.39 7.92 -0.83
C ALA A 159 0.34 6.57 -0.87
N VAL A 160 1.23 6.35 0.09
CA VAL A 160 1.98 5.09 0.20
C VAL A 160 1.81 4.48 1.58
N ALA A 161 1.92 3.16 1.67
CA ALA A 161 1.97 2.45 2.94
C ALA A 161 3.02 1.34 2.95
N SER A 162 3.45 0.92 4.13
CA SER A 162 4.42 -0.17 4.27
C SER A 162 3.82 -1.56 3.99
N SER A 163 2.50 -1.75 4.20
CA SER A 163 1.78 -3.01 3.92
C SER A 163 0.68 -2.81 2.86
N GLY A 164 0.30 -3.91 2.18
CA GLY A 164 -0.77 -3.89 1.18
C GLY A 164 -2.12 -3.49 1.75
N ILE A 165 -2.49 -4.06 2.92
CA ILE A 165 -3.76 -3.76 3.58
C ILE A 165 -3.84 -2.30 4.03
N ALA A 166 -2.75 -1.71 4.53
CA ALA A 166 -2.74 -0.30 4.87
C ALA A 166 -2.86 0.59 3.62
N ALA A 167 -2.29 0.17 2.49
CA ALA A 167 -2.38 0.92 1.24
C ALA A 167 -3.83 1.00 0.71
N THR A 168 -4.63 -0.06 0.85
CA THR A 168 -6.04 -0.05 0.36
C THR A 168 -6.94 0.91 1.13
N LEU A 169 -6.58 1.28 2.37
CA LEU A 169 -7.33 2.24 3.18
C LEU A 169 -7.15 3.70 2.71
N LEU A 170 -6.11 3.97 1.92
CA LEU A 170 -5.81 5.30 1.39
C LEU A 170 -6.33 5.46 -0.04
N PRO A 171 -6.98 6.59 -0.39
CA PRO A 171 -7.42 6.84 -1.76
C PRO A 171 -6.24 6.87 -2.74
N GLY A 172 -6.24 5.95 -3.72
CA GLY A 172 -5.11 5.77 -4.64
C GLY A 172 -3.84 5.23 -3.97
N GLY A 173 -3.96 4.62 -2.79
CA GLY A 173 -2.83 4.10 -2.04
C GLY A 173 -2.13 2.95 -2.74
N LYS A 174 -0.80 2.95 -2.67
CA LYS A 174 0.08 1.89 -3.17
C LYS A 174 1.05 1.48 -2.08
N THR A 175 1.59 0.26 -2.12
CA THR A 175 2.71 -0.05 -1.22
C THR A 175 3.93 0.80 -1.60
N ALA A 176 4.73 1.20 -0.61
CA ALA A 176 5.95 1.98 -0.84
C ALA A 176 6.92 1.27 -1.79
N HIS A 177 7.01 -0.06 -1.68
CA HIS A 177 7.79 -0.91 -2.58
C HIS A 177 7.35 -0.76 -4.04
N THR A 178 6.04 -0.81 -4.33
CA THR A 178 5.51 -0.65 -5.68
C THR A 178 5.61 0.79 -6.18
N MET A 179 5.35 1.77 -5.31
CA MET A 179 5.37 3.17 -5.71
C MET A 179 6.80 3.62 -6.07
N PHE A 180 7.79 3.26 -5.25
CA PHE A 180 9.16 3.70 -5.44
C PHE A 180 10.07 2.64 -6.07
N LYS A 181 9.62 1.41 -6.35
CA LYS A 181 10.48 0.32 -6.82
C LYS A 181 11.68 0.09 -5.87
N ILE A 182 11.38 0.04 -4.58
CA ILE A 182 12.36 -0.21 -3.52
C ILE A 182 12.87 -1.66 -3.67
N PRO A 183 14.20 -1.90 -3.68
CA PRO A 183 14.75 -3.25 -3.69
C PRO A 183 14.29 -4.04 -2.46
N ILE A 184 13.99 -5.33 -2.63
CA ILE A 184 13.57 -6.21 -1.52
C ILE A 184 14.77 -6.53 -0.62
N ASP A 185 15.95 -6.78 -1.19
CA ASP A 185 17.17 -7.15 -0.47
C ASP A 185 17.97 -5.93 0.03
N LEU A 186 17.36 -5.13 0.92
CA LEU A 186 18.00 -3.92 1.48
C LEU A 186 19.26 -4.22 2.29
N ASP A 187 19.44 -5.45 2.77
CA ASP A 187 20.58 -5.82 3.60
C ASP A 187 21.86 -6.11 2.80
N ARG A 188 21.73 -6.46 1.53
CA ARG A 188 22.87 -6.77 0.65
C ARG A 188 23.60 -5.53 0.14
N THR A 189 22.94 -4.37 0.20
CA THR A 189 23.49 -3.10 -0.31
C THR A 189 23.64 -2.11 0.83
N GLU A 190 24.81 -1.49 0.96
CA GLU A 190 25.07 -0.48 1.99
C GLU A 190 24.27 0.80 1.73
N ASN A 191 24.25 1.25 0.47
CA ASN A 191 23.52 2.44 0.01
C ASN A 191 22.51 2.05 -1.07
N PRO A 192 21.39 1.41 -0.71
CA PRO A 192 20.37 1.04 -1.68
C PRO A 192 19.78 2.29 -2.33
N VAL A 193 19.42 2.16 -3.60
CA VAL A 193 18.69 3.13 -4.40
C VAL A 193 17.49 2.44 -5.03
N CYS A 194 16.46 3.22 -5.33
CA CYS A 194 15.25 2.70 -5.96
C CYS A 194 15.49 2.43 -7.44
N ASN A 195 14.87 1.38 -7.99
CA ASN A 195 15.03 1.00 -9.40
C ASN A 195 14.15 1.86 -10.32
N ILE A 196 14.39 3.17 -10.34
CA ILE A 196 13.67 4.15 -11.16
C ILE A 196 14.67 4.92 -12.02
N SER A 197 14.58 4.74 -13.34
CA SER A 197 15.35 5.56 -14.29
C SER A 197 14.81 6.99 -14.34
N ARG A 198 15.71 7.99 -14.41
CA ARG A 198 15.38 9.43 -14.48
C ARG A 198 14.47 9.81 -15.65
N ASN A 199 14.53 9.05 -16.74
CA ASN A 199 13.76 9.27 -17.96
C ASN A 199 12.46 8.45 -17.99
N SER A 200 12.17 7.70 -16.92
CA SER A 200 10.94 6.91 -16.84
C SER A 200 9.71 7.79 -16.56
N ASP A 201 8.55 7.28 -16.93
CA ASP A 201 7.26 7.89 -16.64
C ASP A 201 7.05 8.13 -15.14
N LYS A 202 7.43 7.15 -14.32
CA LYS A 202 7.40 7.25 -12.86
C LYS A 202 8.32 8.36 -12.33
N ALA A 203 9.48 8.59 -12.94
CA ALA A 203 10.35 9.70 -12.55
C ALA A 203 9.71 11.07 -12.82
N LYS A 204 8.88 11.20 -13.86
CA LYS A 204 8.08 12.43 -14.08
C LYS A 204 7.09 12.67 -12.95
N VAL A 205 6.36 11.62 -12.52
CA VAL A 205 5.45 11.69 -11.36
C VAL A 205 6.20 12.13 -10.11
N LEU A 206 7.36 11.55 -9.82
CA LEU A 206 8.16 11.91 -8.64
C LEU A 206 8.74 13.33 -8.73
N ARG A 207 9.07 13.79 -9.94
CA ARG A 207 9.55 15.16 -10.17
C ARG A 207 8.48 16.19 -9.86
N ASP A 208 7.25 15.94 -10.26
CA ASP A 208 6.12 16.87 -10.10
C ASP A 208 5.34 16.64 -8.78
N CYS A 209 5.71 15.59 -8.03
CA CYS A 209 5.17 15.30 -6.70
C CYS A 209 5.48 16.43 -5.71
N SER A 210 4.43 16.84 -4.99
CA SER A 210 4.45 17.91 -3.97
C SER A 210 4.29 17.38 -2.54
N LEU A 211 3.61 16.25 -2.37
CA LEU A 211 3.36 15.62 -1.07
C LEU A 211 3.51 14.09 -1.17
N ILE A 212 4.19 13.49 -0.19
CA ILE A 212 4.16 12.05 0.07
C ILE A 212 3.57 11.82 1.45
N ILE A 213 2.48 11.05 1.54
CA ILE A 213 2.01 10.51 2.81
C ILE A 213 2.43 9.05 2.88
N TRP A 214 3.21 8.69 3.91
CA TRP A 214 3.66 7.33 4.15
C TRP A 214 3.05 6.78 5.42
N ASP A 215 2.07 5.90 5.25
CA ASP A 215 1.37 5.25 6.34
C ASP A 215 2.02 3.94 6.81
N GLU A 216 1.87 3.65 8.10
CA GLU A 216 2.55 2.57 8.80
C GLU A 216 4.07 2.57 8.57
N CYS A 217 4.68 3.76 8.57
CA CYS A 217 6.11 3.89 8.28
C CYS A 217 7.01 3.28 9.37
N THR A 218 6.45 3.02 10.56
CA THR A 218 7.16 2.38 11.68
C THR A 218 7.57 0.94 11.38
N MET A 219 6.84 0.27 10.47
CA MET A 219 7.17 -1.07 9.96
C MET A 219 8.22 -1.05 8.85
N ALA A 220 8.54 0.12 8.28
CA ALA A 220 9.51 0.23 7.19
C ALA A 220 10.94 0.19 7.73
N ASN A 221 11.80 -0.61 7.08
CA ASN A 221 13.23 -0.56 7.32
C ASN A 221 13.77 0.83 6.92
N ARG A 222 14.57 1.45 7.78
CA ARG A 222 15.18 2.76 7.53
C ARG A 222 15.90 2.85 6.19
N LYS A 223 16.55 1.76 5.75
CA LYS A 223 17.27 1.72 4.48
C LYS A 223 16.33 1.93 3.29
N ALA A 224 15.07 1.51 3.39
CA ALA A 224 14.05 1.76 2.37
C ALA A 224 13.78 3.26 2.24
N VAL A 225 13.57 3.94 3.37
CA VAL A 225 13.30 5.39 3.42
C VAL A 225 14.52 6.17 2.93
N GLU A 226 15.72 5.76 3.33
CA GLU A 226 16.99 6.35 2.84
C GLU A 226 17.20 6.13 1.33
N ALA A 227 16.81 4.96 0.80
CA ALA A 227 16.88 4.70 -0.64
C ALA A 227 15.93 5.60 -1.43
N VAL A 228 14.73 5.84 -0.89
CA VAL A 228 13.76 6.78 -1.47
C VAL A 228 14.32 8.19 -1.43
N ASP A 229 14.87 8.65 -0.30
CA ASP A 229 15.53 9.97 -0.19
C ASP A 229 16.62 10.17 -1.24
N ARG A 230 17.59 9.24 -1.34
CA ARG A 230 18.67 9.30 -2.35
C ARG A 230 18.11 9.40 -3.77
N THR A 231 17.08 8.60 -4.08
CA THR A 231 16.46 8.57 -5.41
C THR A 231 15.70 9.86 -5.71
N LEU A 232 14.99 10.43 -4.74
CA LEU A 232 14.25 11.68 -4.93
C LEU A 232 15.19 12.87 -5.12
N ARG A 233 16.30 12.93 -4.36
CA ARG A 233 17.34 13.95 -4.57
C ARG A 233 17.92 13.87 -5.98
N ASP A 234 18.17 12.66 -6.46
CA ASP A 234 18.67 12.38 -7.80
C ASP A 234 17.68 12.81 -8.89
N ILE A 235 16.41 12.39 -8.80
CA ILE A 235 15.35 12.69 -9.78
C ILE A 235 15.00 14.19 -9.83
N LYS A 236 14.92 14.85 -8.67
CA LYS A 236 14.57 16.27 -8.56
C LYS A 236 15.76 17.21 -8.70
N GLN A 237 16.99 16.69 -8.73
CA GLN A 237 18.21 17.50 -8.73
C GLN A 237 18.24 18.49 -7.56
N ASN A 238 17.79 18.04 -6.39
CA ASN A 238 17.70 18.84 -5.18
C ASN A 238 18.32 18.08 -4.02
N ASN A 239 19.36 18.64 -3.40
CA ASN A 239 20.10 18.00 -2.31
C ASN A 239 19.38 18.08 -0.96
N GLN A 240 18.27 18.81 -0.85
CA GLN A 240 17.41 18.80 0.34
C GLN A 240 16.86 17.39 0.60
N PRO A 241 16.61 17.02 1.87
CA PRO A 241 15.94 15.77 2.19
C PRO A 241 14.69 15.54 1.34
N MET A 242 14.48 14.31 0.89
CA MET A 242 13.39 13.86 0.01
C MET A 242 13.28 14.65 -1.30
N GLY A 243 14.37 15.26 -1.77
CA GLY A 243 14.38 16.13 -2.95
C GLY A 243 13.55 17.41 -2.76
N GLY A 244 13.30 17.81 -1.50
CA GLY A 244 12.47 18.96 -1.14
C GLY A 244 10.96 18.70 -1.22
N ILE A 245 10.52 17.45 -1.36
CA ILE A 245 9.10 17.09 -1.28
C ILE A 245 8.66 17.17 0.19
N THR A 246 7.46 17.71 0.46
CA THR A 246 6.87 17.61 1.81
C THR A 246 6.50 16.17 2.08
N VAL A 247 6.95 15.60 3.20
CA VAL A 247 6.65 14.21 3.56
C VAL A 247 5.95 14.15 4.90
N LEU A 248 4.80 13.50 4.94
CA LEU A 248 4.06 13.18 6.15
C LEU A 248 4.17 11.68 6.42
N PHE A 249 5.04 11.32 7.35
CA PHE A 249 5.11 9.99 7.90
C PHE A 249 4.03 9.81 8.96
N CYS A 250 3.36 8.67 8.96
CA CYS A 250 2.37 8.33 9.98
C CYS A 250 2.59 6.91 10.49
N GLY A 251 2.33 6.70 11.77
CA GLY A 251 2.34 5.38 12.37
C GLY A 251 2.38 5.45 13.89
N ASP A 252 2.59 4.29 14.51
CA ASP A 252 2.70 4.17 15.96
C ASP A 252 3.86 3.22 16.28
N PHE A 253 4.89 3.74 16.97
CA PHE A 253 6.06 2.95 17.35
C PHE A 253 5.77 1.95 18.48
N ARG A 254 4.56 1.98 19.05
CA ARG A 254 4.06 0.98 19.99
C ARG A 254 3.56 -0.28 19.27
N GLN A 255 3.42 -0.22 17.95
CA GLN A 255 3.07 -1.36 17.10
C GLN A 255 4.31 -2.15 16.65
N THR A 256 4.16 -3.01 15.64
CA THR A 256 5.24 -3.84 15.13
C THR A 256 6.36 -3.02 14.50
N LEU A 257 7.61 -3.40 14.82
CA LEU A 257 8.83 -2.85 14.23
C LEU A 257 9.16 -3.56 12.91
N PRO A 258 10.15 -3.07 12.13
CA PRO A 258 10.56 -3.73 10.91
C PRO A 258 11.04 -5.17 11.18
N VAL A 259 10.55 -6.10 10.38
CA VAL A 259 10.91 -7.52 10.51
C VAL A 259 12.32 -7.73 9.96
N ILE A 260 13.23 -8.22 10.81
CA ILE A 260 14.60 -8.61 10.42
C ILE A 260 14.74 -10.12 10.54
N PRO A 261 14.71 -10.88 9.44
CA PRO A 261 14.82 -12.34 9.48
C PRO A 261 16.08 -12.79 10.22
N ARG A 262 15.92 -13.62 11.25
CA ARG A 262 17.03 -14.11 12.10
C ARG A 262 17.82 -12.99 12.81
N GLY A 263 17.24 -11.79 12.91
CA GLY A 263 17.84 -10.65 13.60
C GLY A 263 17.67 -10.73 15.13
N THR A 264 18.51 -9.97 15.82
CA THR A 264 18.36 -9.70 17.26
C THR A 264 17.46 -8.48 17.50
N ARG A 265 17.01 -8.28 18.76
CA ARG A 265 16.31 -7.05 19.15
C ARG A 265 17.09 -5.77 18.80
N ALA A 266 18.43 -5.83 18.87
CA ALA A 266 19.28 -4.70 18.50
C ALA A 266 19.26 -4.44 16.99
N ASP A 267 19.13 -5.48 16.16
CA ASP A 267 18.98 -5.35 14.71
C ASP A 267 17.67 -4.69 14.34
N GLU A 268 16.56 -5.08 14.97
CA GLU A 268 15.24 -4.47 14.78
C GLU A 268 15.28 -2.97 15.10
N VAL A 269 15.82 -2.60 16.27
CA VAL A 269 15.97 -1.18 16.66
C VAL A 269 16.85 -0.42 15.67
N ARG A 270 17.95 -1.01 15.18
CA ARG A 270 18.81 -0.40 14.16
C ARG A 270 18.12 -0.26 12.80
N ALA A 271 17.13 -1.09 12.51
CA ALA A 271 16.34 -1.03 11.29
C ALA A 271 15.19 -0.01 11.38
N CYS A 272 14.77 0.42 12.57
CA CYS A 272 13.73 1.42 12.74
C CYS A 272 14.09 2.78 12.12
N LEU A 273 13.09 3.50 11.64
CA LEU A 273 13.23 4.86 11.09
C LEU A 273 13.94 5.84 12.05
N LYS A 274 13.73 5.69 13.37
CA LYS A 274 14.42 6.52 14.39
C LYS A 274 15.95 6.38 14.37
N SER A 275 16.46 5.27 13.86
CA SER A 275 17.90 5.02 13.70
C SER A 275 18.46 5.55 12.38
N SER A 276 17.63 6.15 11.52
CA SER A 276 18.07 6.80 10.30
C SER A 276 18.68 8.17 10.58
N HIS A 277 19.68 8.55 9.79
CA HIS A 277 20.18 9.91 9.75
C HIS A 277 19.10 10.94 9.36
N LEU A 278 18.07 10.51 8.62
CA LEU A 278 16.93 11.33 8.25
C LEU A 278 16.05 11.74 9.44
N TRP A 279 16.08 10.98 10.54
CA TRP A 279 15.25 11.25 11.72
C TRP A 279 15.53 12.64 12.32
N HIS A 280 16.75 13.15 12.22
CA HIS A 280 17.12 14.48 12.69
C HIS A 280 16.42 15.63 11.95
N TYR A 281 15.89 15.37 10.75
CA TYR A 281 15.14 16.35 9.96
C TYR A 281 13.62 16.20 10.15
N ILE A 282 13.18 15.14 10.83
CA ILE A 282 11.76 14.83 11.03
C ILE A 282 11.23 15.61 12.22
N ILE A 283 10.14 16.34 12.02
CA ILE A 283 9.44 17.10 13.04
C ILE A 283 8.31 16.22 13.61
N PRO A 284 8.38 15.81 14.89
CA PRO A 284 7.33 15.01 15.50
C PRO A 284 6.08 15.85 15.78
N LEU A 285 4.93 15.26 15.49
CA LEU A 285 3.58 15.73 15.77
C LEU A 285 2.84 14.58 16.45
N HIS A 286 1.85 14.89 17.30
CA HIS A 286 1.15 13.90 18.09
C HIS A 286 -0.35 14.06 17.92
N LEU A 287 -1.05 12.92 17.80
CA LEU A 287 -2.50 12.86 18.01
C LEU A 287 -2.73 12.11 19.32
N THR A 288 -3.41 12.74 20.27
CA THR A 288 -3.64 12.16 21.60
C THR A 288 -5.10 11.79 21.84
N LEU A 289 -6.02 12.46 21.15
CA LEU A 289 -7.45 12.25 21.33
C LEU A 289 -7.94 10.98 20.65
N ASN A 290 -8.39 9.98 21.43
CA ASN A 290 -9.00 8.76 20.88
C ASN A 290 -10.45 9.01 20.45
N MET A 291 -10.61 9.38 19.18
CA MET A 291 -11.92 9.62 18.56
C MET A 291 -12.81 8.38 18.55
N ARG A 292 -12.24 7.17 18.39
CA ARG A 292 -13.02 5.92 18.36
C ARG A 292 -13.69 5.65 19.71
N ALA A 293 -12.98 5.89 20.82
CA ALA A 293 -13.54 5.75 22.16
C ALA A 293 -14.59 6.84 22.46
N GLN A 294 -14.36 8.07 22.00
CA GLN A 294 -15.28 9.19 22.25
C GLN A 294 -16.60 9.09 21.49
N ILE A 295 -16.57 8.75 20.20
CA ILE A 295 -17.78 8.64 19.38
C ILE A 295 -18.69 7.50 19.89
N GLY A 296 -18.09 6.45 20.45
CA GLY A 296 -18.84 5.33 21.05
C GLY A 296 -19.55 5.67 22.37
N GLY A 297 -19.27 6.81 22.99
CA GLY A 297 -19.94 7.30 24.21
C GLY A 297 -19.83 6.38 25.43
N ASN A 298 -18.94 5.38 25.41
CA ASN A 298 -18.84 4.33 26.41
C ASN A 298 -17.61 4.57 27.29
N GLN A 299 -17.83 4.83 28.58
CA GLN A 299 -16.74 5.07 29.54
C GLN A 299 -15.75 3.90 29.60
N ASN A 300 -16.24 2.66 29.43
CA ASN A 300 -15.38 1.47 29.36
C ASN A 300 -14.44 1.49 28.14
N ALA A 301 -14.84 2.11 27.03
CA ALA A 301 -13.99 2.22 25.84
C ALA A 301 -12.83 3.21 26.04
N GLN A 302 -13.05 4.26 26.83
CA GLN A 302 -11.98 5.21 27.18
C GLN A 302 -10.98 4.56 28.14
N GLU A 303 -11.46 3.93 29.22
CA GLU A 303 -10.60 3.19 30.16
C GLU A 303 -9.78 2.11 29.45
N PHE A 304 -10.42 1.37 28.52
CA PHE A 304 -9.73 0.37 27.71
C PHE A 304 -8.66 0.98 26.80
N SER A 305 -8.93 2.15 26.18
CA SER A 305 -7.93 2.85 25.37
C SER A 305 -6.72 3.29 26.20
N GLU A 306 -6.95 3.84 27.40
CA GLU A 306 -5.88 4.28 28.30
C GLU A 306 -5.02 3.08 28.74
N LEU A 307 -5.67 1.97 29.07
CA LEU A 307 -5.03 0.70 29.39
C LEU A 307 -4.16 0.17 28.23
N LEU A 308 -4.65 0.23 26.98
CA LEU A 308 -3.84 -0.16 25.82
C LEU A 308 -2.62 0.75 25.62
N LEU A 309 -2.75 2.04 25.90
CA LEU A 309 -1.61 2.97 25.87
C LEU A 309 -0.59 2.66 26.96
N GLU A 310 -1.03 2.31 28.18
CA GLU A 310 -0.13 1.88 29.26
C GLU A 310 0.68 0.64 28.87
N ILE A 311 0.02 -0.33 28.23
CA ILE A 311 0.67 -1.53 27.71
C ILE A 311 1.68 -1.15 26.62
N GLY A 312 1.27 -0.36 25.63
CA GLY A 312 2.13 0.06 24.52
C GLY A 312 3.33 0.91 24.94
N ASN A 313 3.18 1.73 25.98
CA ASN A 313 4.26 2.53 26.58
C ASN A 313 5.17 1.72 27.50
N GLY A 314 4.83 0.46 27.79
CA GLY A 314 5.60 -0.41 28.68
C GLY A 314 5.53 -0.04 30.16
N VAL A 315 4.50 0.71 30.58
CA VAL A 315 4.30 1.10 31.99
C VAL A 315 3.34 0.16 32.73
N TYR A 316 2.57 -0.65 32.00
CA TYR A 316 1.66 -1.63 32.57
C TYR A 316 2.41 -2.79 33.27
N PRO A 317 1.87 -3.37 34.37
CA PRO A 317 2.53 -4.47 35.09
C PRO A 317 2.87 -5.68 34.20
N GLN A 318 4.12 -6.13 34.32
CA GLN A 318 4.63 -7.30 33.61
C GLN A 318 5.29 -8.29 34.56
N ILE A 319 5.10 -9.58 34.30
CA ILE A 319 5.80 -10.67 34.98
C ILE A 319 6.64 -11.40 33.93
N GLN A 320 7.96 -11.42 34.10
CA GLN A 320 8.90 -12.04 33.15
C GLN A 320 8.72 -11.54 31.70
N GLY A 321 8.44 -10.25 31.53
CA GLY A 321 8.25 -9.62 30.21
C GLY A 321 6.91 -9.96 29.53
N LYS A 322 5.93 -10.48 30.28
CA LYS A 322 4.57 -10.75 29.81
C LYS A 322 3.57 -9.87 30.55
N VAL A 323 2.63 -9.31 29.79
CA VAL A 323 1.49 -8.55 30.32
C VAL A 323 0.60 -9.47 31.16
N VAL A 324 0.21 -9.00 32.34
CA VAL A 324 -0.71 -9.75 33.21
C VAL A 324 -2.15 -9.53 32.74
N LEU A 325 -2.81 -10.59 32.28
CA LEU A 325 -4.20 -10.53 31.84
C LEU A 325 -5.16 -10.62 33.03
N ASN A 326 -5.83 -9.52 33.37
CA ASN A 326 -6.92 -9.46 34.34
C ASN A 326 -8.30 -9.56 33.65
N GLU A 327 -9.36 -9.73 34.44
CA GLU A 327 -10.74 -9.87 33.93
C GLU A 327 -11.26 -8.59 33.25
N ASN A 328 -10.68 -7.43 33.57
CA ASN A 328 -11.03 -6.15 32.96
C ASN A 328 -10.42 -5.97 31.56
N LEU A 329 -9.34 -6.69 31.24
CA LEU A 329 -8.64 -6.58 29.95
C LEU A 329 -9.19 -7.56 28.91
N CYS A 330 -9.49 -8.80 29.32
CA CYS A 330 -9.99 -9.82 28.39
C CYS A 330 -10.76 -10.93 29.10
N SER A 331 -11.68 -11.57 28.37
CA SER A 331 -12.25 -12.85 28.77
C SER A 331 -11.32 -14.00 28.37
N LYS A 332 -10.93 -14.83 29.33
CA LYS A 332 -10.18 -16.06 29.06
C LYS A 332 -11.13 -17.16 28.58
N VAL A 333 -10.67 -17.96 27.64
CA VAL A 333 -11.38 -19.15 27.11
C VAL A 333 -10.48 -20.37 27.25
N SER A 334 -11.09 -21.54 27.43
CA SER A 334 -10.40 -22.81 27.69
C SER A 334 -10.01 -23.57 26.42
N SER A 335 -10.65 -23.30 25.29
CA SER A 335 -10.41 -24.01 24.04
C SER A 335 -10.63 -23.11 22.80
N ILE A 336 -10.11 -23.56 21.66
CA ILE A 336 -10.35 -22.91 20.35
C ILE A 336 -11.85 -22.99 19.99
N GLN A 337 -12.54 -24.06 20.35
CA GLN A 337 -13.98 -24.22 20.12
C GLN A 337 -14.79 -23.21 20.93
N ASP A 338 -14.42 -22.99 22.19
CA ASP A 338 -15.01 -21.94 23.02
C ASP A 338 -14.76 -20.54 22.43
N LEU A 339 -13.56 -20.31 21.86
CA LEU A 339 -13.26 -19.07 21.16
C LEU A 339 -14.14 -18.88 19.92
N ILE A 340 -14.19 -19.88 19.03
CA ILE A 340 -14.97 -19.84 17.79
C ILE A 340 -16.45 -19.61 18.10
N SER A 341 -17.02 -20.37 19.03
CA SER A 341 -18.43 -20.22 19.43
C SER A 341 -18.72 -18.85 20.07
N LYS A 342 -17.78 -18.29 20.82
CA LYS A 342 -17.94 -16.97 21.44
C LYS A 342 -17.83 -15.82 20.43
N VAL A 343 -17.04 -15.99 19.38
CA VAL A 343 -16.82 -15.00 18.32
C VAL A 343 -17.91 -15.07 17.25
N TYR A 344 -18.25 -16.28 16.78
CA TYR A 344 -19.15 -16.51 15.63
C TYR A 344 -20.52 -17.09 16.02
N GLY A 345 -20.76 -17.41 17.30
CA GLY A 345 -22.01 -18.04 17.73
C GLY A 345 -22.10 -19.49 17.27
N ASN A 346 -23.07 -19.79 16.41
CA ASN A 346 -23.23 -21.13 15.82
C ASN A 346 -22.53 -21.19 14.44
N PRO A 347 -21.41 -21.96 14.31
CA PRO A 347 -20.64 -22.00 13.08
C PRO A 347 -21.42 -22.49 11.85
N THR A 348 -22.43 -23.36 12.04
CA THR A 348 -23.22 -23.90 10.93
C THR A 348 -24.16 -22.86 10.31
N GLN A 349 -24.38 -21.73 10.97
CA GLN A 349 -25.28 -20.65 10.52
C GLN A 349 -24.52 -19.40 10.05
N ILE A 350 -23.17 -19.45 10.02
CA ILE A 350 -22.32 -18.30 9.63
C ILE A 350 -22.74 -17.72 8.27
N VAL A 351 -23.08 -18.59 7.30
CA VAL A 351 -23.46 -18.18 5.93
C VAL A 351 -24.84 -17.50 5.89
N THR A 352 -25.71 -17.80 6.85
CA THR A 352 -27.11 -17.33 6.88
C THR A 352 -27.34 -16.15 7.82
N CYS A 353 -26.39 -15.83 8.70
CA CYS A 353 -26.54 -14.72 9.62
C CYS A 353 -26.16 -13.39 8.93
N GLU A 354 -27.13 -12.53 8.69
CA GLU A 354 -26.85 -11.16 8.25
C GLU A 354 -26.13 -10.39 9.38
N ASN A 355 -24.88 -10.01 9.15
CA ASN A 355 -24.04 -9.09 9.93
C ASN A 355 -23.37 -9.59 11.23
N SER A 356 -23.60 -10.81 11.73
CA SER A 356 -22.91 -11.32 12.93
C SER A 356 -21.54 -11.95 12.68
N TRP A 357 -21.12 -12.11 11.42
CA TRP A 357 -19.82 -12.69 11.01
C TRP A 357 -18.69 -11.66 10.88
N LEU A 358 -18.96 -10.36 11.10
CA LEU A 358 -17.96 -9.28 11.09
C LEU A 358 -17.11 -9.30 12.38
N CYS A 359 -16.58 -10.47 12.72
CA CYS A 359 -15.65 -10.67 13.82
C CYS A 359 -14.44 -11.45 13.29
N GLU A 360 -13.27 -11.15 13.84
CA GLU A 360 -12.00 -11.70 13.37
C GLU A 360 -11.26 -12.35 14.53
N ILE A 361 -10.63 -13.49 14.25
CA ILE A 361 -9.69 -14.13 15.18
C ILE A 361 -8.28 -13.81 14.71
N LEU A 362 -7.54 -13.07 15.55
CA LEU A 362 -6.13 -12.76 15.31
C LEU A 362 -5.26 -13.76 16.05
N THR A 363 -4.22 -14.28 15.38
CA THR A 363 -3.22 -15.15 15.99
C THR A 363 -1.81 -14.60 15.76
N PRO A 364 -0.84 -14.94 16.63
CA PRO A 364 0.54 -14.49 16.45
C PRO A 364 1.26 -15.09 15.24
N ARG A 365 0.75 -16.18 14.66
CA ARG A 365 1.42 -16.94 13.59
C ARG A 365 0.43 -17.44 12.54
N ASN A 366 0.88 -17.44 11.29
CA ASN A 366 0.07 -17.85 10.15
C ASN A 366 -0.32 -19.34 10.17
N ASP A 367 0.52 -20.22 10.74
CA ASP A 367 0.21 -21.64 10.92
C ASP A 367 -0.99 -21.86 11.86
N GLN A 368 -1.06 -21.10 12.95
CA GLN A 368 -2.19 -21.11 13.88
C GLN A 368 -3.45 -20.52 13.23
N ALA A 369 -3.33 -19.40 12.51
CA ALA A 369 -4.44 -18.83 11.75
C ALA A 369 -4.99 -19.85 10.74
N ALA A 370 -4.11 -20.52 9.98
CA ALA A 370 -4.51 -21.53 9.00
C ALA A 370 -5.22 -22.72 9.65
N ALA A 371 -4.73 -23.21 10.79
CA ALA A 371 -5.37 -24.30 11.52
C ALA A 371 -6.78 -23.94 12.01
N ILE A 372 -6.96 -22.74 12.59
CA ILE A 372 -8.27 -22.24 13.03
C ILE A 372 -9.20 -22.01 11.84
N ASN A 373 -8.71 -21.42 10.75
CA ASN A 373 -9.48 -21.22 9.54
C ASN A 373 -9.96 -22.55 8.94
N ALA A 374 -9.13 -23.59 8.96
CA ALA A 374 -9.51 -24.93 8.51
C ALA A 374 -10.58 -25.56 9.42
N GLU A 375 -10.47 -25.40 10.75
CA GLU A 375 -11.49 -25.86 11.69
C GLU A 375 -12.83 -25.16 11.44
N ILE A 376 -12.84 -23.83 11.30
CA ILE A 376 -14.05 -23.06 11.00
C ILE A 376 -14.65 -23.48 9.66
N LEU A 377 -13.83 -23.60 8.61
CA LEU A 377 -14.28 -24.01 7.27
C LEU A 377 -14.94 -25.40 7.30
N SER A 378 -14.43 -26.33 8.12
CA SER A 378 -15.01 -27.68 8.27
C SER A 378 -16.42 -27.69 8.91
N LEU A 379 -16.77 -26.61 9.64
CA LEU A 379 -18.07 -26.47 10.30
C LEU A 379 -19.11 -25.75 9.43
N VAL A 380 -18.67 -25.08 8.36
CA VAL A 380 -19.54 -24.36 7.43
C VAL A 380 -20.21 -25.37 6.50
N SER A 381 -21.54 -25.27 6.36
CA SER A 381 -22.29 -26.11 5.43
C SER A 381 -22.20 -25.57 4.00
N GLY A 382 -21.82 -26.42 3.04
CA GLY A 382 -21.75 -26.05 1.62
C GLY A 382 -20.87 -27.00 0.81
N ASP A 383 -20.79 -26.76 -0.50
CA ASP A 383 -19.89 -27.49 -1.39
C ASP A 383 -18.46 -26.94 -1.25
N ASN A 384 -17.49 -27.85 -1.11
CA ASN A 384 -16.08 -27.50 -1.07
C ASN A 384 -15.51 -27.41 -2.48
N VAL A 385 -14.80 -26.34 -2.77
CA VAL A 385 -14.04 -26.16 -4.01
C VAL A 385 -12.57 -25.97 -3.66
N GLU A 386 -11.71 -26.80 -4.22
CA GLU A 386 -10.26 -26.72 -4.02
C GLU A 386 -9.60 -26.03 -5.22
N TYR A 387 -8.73 -25.07 -4.94
CA TYR A 387 -7.94 -24.35 -5.95
C TYR A 387 -6.46 -24.70 -5.75
N ILE A 388 -5.90 -25.46 -6.70
CA ILE A 388 -4.53 -25.96 -6.62
C ILE A 388 -3.58 -24.94 -7.27
N SER A 389 -2.50 -24.58 -6.58
CA SER A 389 -1.45 -23.71 -7.12
C SER A 389 -0.53 -24.46 -8.08
N ILE A 390 0.08 -23.73 -9.02
CA ILE A 390 1.10 -24.28 -9.93
C ILE A 390 2.42 -23.55 -9.65
N ASN A 391 3.35 -24.24 -8.98
CA ASN A 391 4.66 -23.70 -8.64
C ASN A 391 5.68 -24.07 -9.72
N ARG A 392 6.52 -23.11 -10.15
CA ARG A 392 7.57 -23.33 -11.16
C ARG A 392 8.86 -22.59 -10.78
N VAL A 393 10.01 -23.21 -11.07
CA VAL A 393 11.32 -22.57 -10.99
C VAL A 393 11.49 -21.63 -12.18
N MET A 394 11.86 -20.37 -11.91
CA MET A 394 12.04 -19.34 -12.95
C MET A 394 13.32 -19.53 -13.76
N GLU A 395 14.38 -20.08 -13.13
CA GLU A 395 15.67 -20.37 -13.77
C GLU A 395 15.81 -21.87 -14.02
N GLU A 396 15.83 -22.29 -15.29
CA GLU A 396 15.86 -23.70 -15.67
C GLU A 396 17.14 -24.41 -15.21
N GLU A 397 18.24 -23.67 -15.02
CA GLU A 397 19.52 -24.18 -14.51
C GLU A 397 19.44 -24.62 -13.03
N GLU A 398 18.55 -24.02 -12.24
CA GLU A 398 18.33 -24.38 -10.83
C GLU A 398 17.23 -25.46 -10.64
N SER A 399 16.60 -25.91 -11.71
CA SER A 399 15.50 -26.90 -11.66
C SER A 399 15.88 -28.22 -11.01
N THR A 400 17.17 -28.61 -11.08
CA THR A 400 17.70 -29.81 -10.42
C THR A 400 17.94 -29.63 -8.92
N SER A 401 18.05 -28.39 -8.44
CA SER A 401 18.28 -28.05 -7.03
C SER A 401 16.98 -27.98 -6.22
N TYR A 402 15.83 -27.81 -6.89
CA TYR A 402 14.52 -27.67 -6.24
C TYR A 402 13.54 -28.73 -6.76
N PRO A 403 13.48 -29.92 -6.13
CA PRO A 403 12.56 -30.97 -6.53
C PRO A 403 11.10 -30.52 -6.38
N VAL A 404 10.19 -31.15 -7.13
CA VAL A 404 8.76 -30.79 -7.15
C VAL A 404 8.15 -30.88 -5.76
N GLU A 405 8.54 -31.88 -4.97
CA GLU A 405 8.11 -32.07 -3.59
C GLU A 405 8.52 -30.89 -2.68
N PHE A 406 9.69 -30.28 -2.94
CA PHE A 406 10.11 -29.07 -2.24
C PHE A 406 9.26 -27.87 -2.65
N LEU A 407 8.98 -27.70 -3.95
CA LEU A 407 8.14 -26.61 -4.45
C LEU A 407 6.70 -26.71 -3.95
N GLU A 408 6.15 -27.93 -3.83
CA GLU A 408 4.83 -28.19 -3.27
C GLU A 408 4.78 -27.98 -1.75
N SER A 409 5.92 -28.10 -1.06
CA SER A 409 6.02 -27.79 0.37
C SER A 409 6.06 -26.28 0.68
N LEU A 410 6.23 -25.42 -0.33
CA LEU A 410 6.29 -23.98 -0.15
C LEU A 410 4.90 -23.40 0.11
N SER A 411 4.63 -23.08 1.36
CA SER A 411 3.52 -22.22 1.76
C SER A 411 4.00 -20.77 1.87
N ALA A 412 4.01 -20.03 0.77
CA ALA A 412 4.29 -18.59 0.83
C ALA A 412 3.18 -17.89 1.63
N PRO A 413 3.50 -17.03 2.61
CA PRO A 413 2.48 -16.22 3.28
C PRO A 413 1.83 -15.29 2.24
N GLY A 414 0.51 -15.36 2.13
CA GLY A 414 -0.33 -14.47 1.32
C GLY A 414 -0.57 -13.13 1.98
#